data_AF-A0A1X4I0T4-F1
#
_entry.id   AF-A0A1X4I0T4-F1
#
_cell.length_a   1.000
_cell.length_b   1.000
_cell.length_c   1.000
_cell.angle_alpha   90.00
_cell.angle_beta   90.00
_cell.angle_gamma   90.00
#
_symmetry.space_group_name_H-M   'P 1'
#
loop_
_entity.id
_entity.type
_entity.pdbx_description
1 polymer ?
#
loop_
_entity_poly.entity_id
_entity_poly.type
_entity_poly.pdbx_seq_one_letter_code
_entity_poly.pdbx_strand_id
1 'polypeptide(L)'
;MDEELRSLTERLRAESGGSTAYDRLLATDDPDTLAGVLTEPGQPLWARELAAFRLGLAGDRRAFEALVLLLNHRDPPRCAAAAHALARLGDPRTARAA
;
A
#
# COMPACT_ATOMS: atom_id res chain seq x y z
N MET A 1 -4.51 15.64 8.26
CA MET A 1 -4.03 15.04 7.02
C MET A 1 -2.90 14.11 7.37
N ASP A 2 -2.99 12.82 7.03
CA ASP A 2 -1.91 11.85 7.29
C ASP A 2 -0.66 12.28 6.52
N GLU A 3 0.41 12.61 7.24
CA GLU A 3 1.72 12.96 6.67
C GLU A 3 2.26 11.82 5.80
N GLU A 4 2.04 10.59 6.28
CA GLU A 4 2.56 9.36 5.68
C GLU A 4 1.89 9.06 4.34
N LEU A 5 0.59 9.34 4.22
CA LEU A 5 -0.12 9.23 2.96
C LEU A 5 0.43 10.23 1.93
N ARG A 6 0.77 11.46 2.35
CA ARG A 6 1.32 12.47 1.44
C ARG A 6 2.72 12.09 0.97
N SER A 7 3.60 11.74 1.89
CA SER A 7 4.97 11.30 1.56
C SER A 7 4.97 10.08 0.64
N LEU A 8 4.12 9.09 0.93
CA LEU A 8 3.95 7.91 0.08
C LEU A 8 3.46 8.30 -1.31
N THR A 9 2.37 9.06 -1.42
CA THR A 9 1.79 9.42 -2.73
C THR A 9 2.73 10.27 -3.59
N GLU A 10 3.51 11.18 -3.00
CA GLU A 10 4.52 11.93 -3.73
C GLU A 10 5.62 11.03 -4.31
N ARG A 11 6.15 10.09 -3.51
CA ARG A 11 7.15 9.12 -3.99
C ARG A 11 6.57 8.21 -5.06
N LEU A 12 5.37 7.66 -4.87
CA LEU A 12 4.75 6.75 -5.84
C LEU A 12 4.37 7.44 -7.15
N ARG A 13 4.03 8.72 -7.10
CA ARG A 13 3.85 9.54 -8.30
C ARG A 13 5.14 9.61 -9.11
N ALA A 14 6.30 9.79 -8.46
CA ALA A 14 7.60 9.77 -9.13
C ALA A 14 7.93 8.38 -9.70
N GLU A 15 7.74 7.31 -8.93
CA GLU A 15 7.99 5.92 -9.37
C GLU A 15 7.10 5.49 -10.54
N SER A 16 5.86 5.97 -10.59
CA SER A 16 4.91 5.71 -11.67
C SER A 16 5.09 6.59 -12.91
N GLY A 17 6.01 7.56 -12.86
CA GLY A 17 6.20 8.55 -13.91
C GLY A 17 4.98 9.46 -14.13
N GLY A 18 4.12 9.63 -13.12
CA GLY A 18 2.86 10.37 -13.26
C GLY A 18 1.88 9.73 -14.25
N SER A 19 1.89 8.39 -14.36
CA SER A 19 1.04 7.68 -15.31
C SER A 19 -0.46 7.85 -15.01
N THR A 20 -1.29 7.73 -16.04
CA THR A 20 -2.76 7.70 -15.88
C THR A 20 -3.25 6.54 -15.02
N ALA A 21 -2.49 5.43 -14.99
CA ALA A 21 -2.77 4.31 -14.09
C ALA A 21 -2.61 4.72 -12.62
N TYR A 22 -1.59 5.52 -12.30
CA TYR A 22 -1.38 6.05 -10.95
C TYR A 22 -2.55 6.94 -10.52
N ASP A 23 -2.94 7.92 -11.34
CA ASP A 23 -4.03 8.83 -10.99
C ASP A 23 -5.37 8.09 -10.81
N ARG A 24 -5.65 7.07 -11.65
CA ARG A 24 -6.85 6.22 -11.50
C ARG A 24 -6.82 5.42 -10.19
N LEU A 25 -5.69 4.80 -9.87
CA LEU A 25 -5.56 4.00 -8.65
C LEU A 25 -5.55 4.87 -7.38
N LEU A 26 -5.08 6.11 -7.48
CA LEU A 26 -5.15 7.07 -6.39
C LEU A 26 -6.59 7.55 -6.14
N ALA A 27 -7.38 7.74 -7.21
CA ALA A 27 -8.74 8.28 -7.13
C ALA A 27 -9.83 7.23 -6.84
N THR A 28 -9.57 5.93 -7.02
CA THR A 28 -10.59 4.89 -6.77
C THR A 28 -10.83 4.69 -5.28
N ASP A 29 -12.07 4.70 -4.79
CA ASP A 29 -12.38 4.29 -3.41
C ASP A 29 -12.93 2.85 -3.33
N ASP A 30 -12.88 2.12 -4.44
CA ASP A 30 -13.35 0.74 -4.50
C ASP A 30 -12.31 -0.24 -3.93
N PRO A 31 -12.58 -0.89 -2.79
CA PRO A 31 -11.64 -1.83 -2.19
C PRO A 31 -11.45 -3.10 -3.05
N ASP A 32 -12.41 -3.47 -3.90
CA ASP A 32 -12.27 -4.64 -4.77
C ASP A 32 -11.28 -4.37 -5.91
N THR A 33 -11.34 -3.18 -6.51
CA THR A 33 -10.31 -2.70 -7.45
C THR A 33 -8.93 -2.72 -6.81
N LEU A 34 -8.77 -2.18 -5.59
CA LEU A 34 -7.48 -2.17 -4.89
C LEU A 34 -7.00 -3.60 -4.58
N ALA A 35 -7.89 -4.49 -4.15
CA ALA A 35 -7.54 -5.88 -3.87
C ALA A 35 -7.13 -6.63 -5.15
N GLY A 36 -7.77 -6.33 -6.28
CA GLY A 36 -7.38 -6.85 -7.59
C GLY A 36 -5.91 -6.56 -7.89
N VAL A 37 -5.46 -5.31 -7.71
CA VAL A 37 -4.06 -4.90 -7.92
C VAL A 37 -3.07 -5.73 -7.11
N LEU A 38 -3.42 -6.16 -5.90
CA LEU A 38 -2.54 -6.99 -5.07
C LEU A 38 -2.32 -8.39 -5.65
N THR A 39 -3.34 -8.94 -6.32
CA THR A 39 -3.34 -10.32 -6.84
C THR A 39 -2.91 -10.41 -8.30
N GLU A 40 -3.05 -9.34 -9.08
CA GLU A 40 -2.72 -9.38 -10.49
C GLU A 40 -1.22 -9.53 -10.76
N PRO A 41 -0.82 -10.46 -11.64
CA PRO A 41 0.57 -10.60 -12.06
C PRO A 41 1.00 -9.40 -12.91
N GLY A 42 2.28 -9.06 -12.85
CA GLY A 42 2.84 -7.97 -13.67
C GLY A 42 2.54 -6.54 -13.17
N GLN A 43 1.73 -6.39 -12.12
CA GLN A 43 1.55 -5.07 -11.50
C GLN A 43 2.89 -4.52 -10.97
N PRO A 44 3.18 -3.22 -11.14
CA PRO A 44 4.40 -2.62 -10.65
C PRO A 44 4.38 -2.49 -9.12
N LEU A 45 5.56 -2.40 -8.51
CA LEU A 45 5.71 -2.32 -7.05
C LEU A 45 4.96 -1.12 -6.46
N TRP A 46 5.03 0.05 -7.12
CA TRP A 46 4.32 1.25 -6.68
C TRP A 46 2.81 1.03 -6.58
N ALA A 47 2.22 0.25 -7.51
CA ALA A 47 0.78 0.01 -7.54
C ALA A 47 0.35 -0.90 -6.38
N ARG A 48 1.13 -1.97 -6.13
CA ARG A 48 0.90 -2.86 -4.99
C ARG A 48 1.03 -2.12 -3.66
N GLU A 49 2.01 -1.24 -3.55
CA GLU A 49 2.19 -0.43 -2.34
C GLU A 49 1.02 0.53 -2.11
N LEU A 50 0.59 1.29 -3.12
CA LEU A 50 -0.54 2.19 -3.00
C LEU A 50 -1.81 1.43 -2.58
N ALA A 51 -2.08 0.30 -3.24
CA ALA A 51 -3.23 -0.54 -2.95
C ALA A 51 -3.19 -1.10 -1.52
N ALA A 52 -2.06 -1.71 -1.13
CA ALA A 52 -1.89 -2.30 0.19
C ALA A 52 -2.01 -1.26 1.30
N PHE A 53 -1.40 -0.08 1.12
CA PHE A 53 -1.47 1.01 2.08
C PHE A 53 -2.90 1.49 2.29
N ARG A 54 -3.62 1.79 1.20
CA ARG A 54 -5.01 2.28 1.27
C ARG A 54 -5.98 1.26 1.85
N LEU A 55 -5.86 -0.01 1.45
CA LEU A 55 -6.64 -1.09 2.05
C LEU A 55 -6.34 -1.26 3.54
N GLY A 56 -5.07 -1.17 3.95
CA GLY A 56 -4.66 -1.20 5.35
C GLY A 56 -5.27 -0.06 6.16
N LEU A 57 -5.27 1.16 5.64
CA LEU A 57 -5.93 2.31 6.28
C LEU A 57 -7.45 2.14 6.42
N ALA A 58 -8.07 1.46 5.45
CA ALA A 58 -9.50 1.14 5.46
C ALA A 58 -9.86 -0.06 6.37
N GLY A 59 -8.87 -0.74 6.96
CA GLY A 59 -9.09 -1.94 7.78
C GLY A 59 -9.32 -3.22 6.98
N ASP A 60 -9.04 -3.23 5.67
CA ASP A 60 -9.22 -4.40 4.83
C ASP A 60 -8.05 -5.38 4.97
N ARG A 61 -8.35 -6.55 5.54
CA ARG A 61 -7.38 -7.60 5.87
C ARG A 61 -6.73 -8.26 4.65
N ARG A 62 -7.27 -8.05 3.44
CA ARG A 62 -6.65 -8.47 2.18
C ARG A 62 -5.29 -7.80 1.97
N ALA A 63 -5.05 -6.64 2.58
CA ALA A 63 -3.77 -5.94 2.51
C ALA A 63 -2.63 -6.64 3.27
N PHE A 64 -2.94 -7.49 4.25
CA PHE A 64 -1.97 -7.97 5.25
C PHE A 64 -0.70 -8.57 4.63
N GLU A 65 -0.85 -9.53 3.73
CA GLU A 65 0.29 -10.23 3.14
C GLU A 65 1.17 -9.28 2.30
N ALA A 66 0.55 -8.40 1.51
CA ALA A 66 1.26 -7.40 0.74
C ALA A 66 2.02 -6.41 1.65
N LEU A 67 1.41 -5.96 2.74
CA LEU A 67 2.05 -5.08 3.72
C LEU A 67 3.22 -5.76 4.43
N VAL A 68 3.09 -7.04 4.82
CA VAL A 68 4.21 -7.79 5.42
C VAL A 68 5.36 -7.95 4.44
N LEU A 69 5.09 -8.18 3.15
CA LEU A 69 6.13 -8.21 2.13
C LEU A 69 6.85 -6.87 1.98
N LEU A 70 6.09 -5.76 1.99
CA LEU A 70 6.64 -4.40 1.90
C LEU A 70 7.44 -4.02 3.15
N LEU A 71 7.04 -4.48 4.33
CA LEU A 71 7.78 -4.29 5.59
C LEU A 71 9.17 -4.92 5.53
N ASN A 72 9.29 -6.07 4.85
CA ASN A 72 10.55 -6.79 4.67
C ASN A 72 11.41 -6.23 3.51
N HIS A 73 10.97 -5.15 2.85
CA HIS A 73 11.71 -4.53 1.76
C HIS A 73 12.90 -3.71 2.27
N ARG A 74 14.00 -3.64 1.50
CA ARG A 74 15.22 -2.89 1.86
C ARG A 74 15.11 -1.36 1.65
N ASP A 75 13.89 -0.83 1.57
CA ASP A 75 13.62 0.57 1.27
C ASP A 75 12.95 1.24 2.49
N PRO A 76 13.68 2.06 3.27
CA PRO A 76 13.17 2.59 4.54
C PRO A 76 11.82 3.32 4.46
N PRO A 77 11.56 4.19 3.46
CA PRO A 77 10.26 4.84 3.31
C PRO A 77 9.11 3.86 3.10
N ARG A 78 9.32 2.81 2.30
CA ARG A 78 8.33 1.76 2.02
C ARG A 78 8.09 0.87 3.25
N CYS A 79 9.14 0.56 4.01
CA CYS A 79 9.03 -0.14 5.28
C CYS A 79 8.21 0.66 6.30
N ALA A 80 8.46 1.97 6.44
CA ALA A 80 7.72 2.85 7.34
C ALA A 80 6.23 2.95 6.96
N ALA A 81 5.92 3.11 5.67
CA ALA A 81 4.54 3.12 5.20
C ALA A 81 3.82 1.79 5.46
N ALA A 82 4.50 0.66 5.23
CA ALA A 82 3.95 -0.65 5.50
C ALA A 82 3.68 -0.87 7.01
N ALA A 83 4.62 -0.49 7.87
CA ALA A 83 4.45 -0.54 9.32
C ALA A 83 3.25 0.31 9.80
N HIS A 84 3.13 1.53 9.27
CA HIS A 84 2.01 2.41 9.56
C HIS A 84 0.67 1.79 9.15
N ALA A 85 0.56 1.29 7.91
CA ALA A 85 -0.65 0.65 7.43
C ALA A 85 -0.99 -0.64 8.20
N LEU A 86 0.00 -1.45 8.60
CA LEU A 86 -0.22 -2.65 9.44
C LEU A 86 -0.74 -2.30 10.83
N ALA A 87 -0.23 -1.22 11.44
CA ALA A 87 -0.70 -0.73 12.72
C ALA A 87 -2.16 -0.24 12.62
N ARG A 88 -2.49 0.46 11.54
CA ARG A 88 -3.85 0.95 11.23
C ARG A 88 -4.82 -0.18 10.90
N LEU A 89 -4.35 -1.21 10.20
CA LEU A 89 -5.14 -2.39 9.84
C LEU A 89 -5.62 -3.14 11.09
N GLY A 90 -4.82 -3.15 12.16
CA GLY A 90 -5.18 -3.77 13.43
C GLY A 90 -5.38 -5.30 13.33
N ASP A 91 -4.80 -5.94 12.32
CA ASP A 91 -4.91 -7.39 12.17
C ASP A 91 -4.17 -8.09 13.33
N PRO A 92 -4.78 -9.05 14.04
CA PRO A 92 -4.10 -9.79 15.12
C PRO A 92 -2.84 -10.53 14.65
N ARG A 93 -2.72 -10.80 13.34
CA ARG A 93 -1.50 -11.39 12.75
C ARG A 93 -0.30 -10.42 12.77
N THR A 94 -0.53 -9.10 12.85
CA THR A 94 0.54 -8.09 12.84
C THR A 94 1.56 -8.30 13.96
N ALA A 95 1.12 -8.71 15.16
CA ALA A 95 2.01 -8.98 16.29
C ALA A 95 3.02 -10.12 16.03
N ARG A 96 2.80 -10.96 15.01
CA ARG A 96 3.69 -12.06 14.62
C ARG A 96 4.56 -11.73 13.40
N ALA A 97 4.34 -10.57 12.78
CA ALA A 97 5.02 -10.15 11.57
C ALA A 97 6.24 -9.24 11.83
N ALA A 98 6.41 -8.78 13.07
CA ALA A 98 7.51 -7.92 13.52
C ALA A 98 8.65 -8.71 14.17
#